data_AF-A0A354XVU7-F1
#
_entry.id   AF-A0A354XVU7-F1
#
_cell.length_a   1.000
_cell.length_b   1.000
_cell.length_c   1.000
_cell.angle_alpha   90.00
_cell.angle_beta   90.00
_cell.angle_gamma   90.00
#
_symmetry.space_group_name_H-M   'P 1'
#
loop_
_entity.id
_entity.type
_entity.pdbx_description
1 polymer ?
#
loop_
_entity_poly.entity_id
_entity_poly.type
_entity_poly.pdbx_seq_one_letter_code
_entity_poly.pdbx_strand_id
1 'polypeptide(L)'
;MLTLMKRNFFTSLLAGFLLSGMIFMGTSCSNDDYLKDYEIQKMIDESLNGQWKIKNIAVDKDHWVWNASMSQYEAIYDLPELTKSIYEEGAVLGYIFLGQQGVDEVQKPLPFVNTYFGGNDTEGKPIYFTETISYDVQYKDNSKSTVAFF
;
A
#
# COMPACT_ATOMS: atom_id res chain seq x y z
N MET A 1 18.76 33.41 -73.11
CA MET A 1 17.63 32.54 -72.74
C MET A 1 17.75 32.27 -71.25
N LEU A 2 16.90 32.90 -70.42
CA LEU A 2 16.89 32.75 -68.97
C LEU A 2 15.70 31.85 -68.60
N THR A 3 15.95 30.66 -68.08
CA THR A 3 14.90 29.72 -67.69
C THR A 3 14.67 29.84 -66.19
N LEU A 4 13.48 30.35 -65.84
CA LEU A 4 13.01 30.56 -64.48
C LEU A 4 12.62 29.20 -63.83
N MET A 5 13.20 28.89 -62.67
CA MET A 5 12.82 27.73 -61.84
C MET A 5 11.38 27.85 -61.30
N LYS A 6 10.50 26.89 -61.62
CA LYS A 6 9.14 26.79 -61.07
C LYS A 6 9.19 25.92 -59.80
N ARG A 7 9.09 26.56 -58.64
CA ARG A 7 9.24 25.95 -57.30
C ARG A 7 7.96 25.21 -56.87
N ASN A 8 8.05 23.90 -56.62
CA ASN A 8 6.95 23.06 -56.10
C ASN A 8 6.73 23.32 -54.60
N PHE A 9 5.85 24.27 -54.27
CA PHE A 9 5.54 24.65 -52.88
C PHE A 9 4.59 23.68 -52.15
N PHE A 10 3.81 22.88 -52.89
CA PHE A 10 2.71 22.10 -52.31
C PHE A 10 3.15 20.81 -51.59
N THR A 11 4.31 20.25 -51.93
CA THR A 11 4.80 19.01 -51.30
C THR A 11 5.51 19.23 -49.96
N SER A 12 5.94 20.47 -49.67
CA SER A 12 6.64 20.81 -48.41
C SER A 12 5.68 20.98 -47.22
N LEU A 13 4.46 21.47 -47.47
CA LEU A 13 3.50 21.81 -46.41
C LEU A 13 2.85 20.56 -45.78
N LEU A 14 2.67 19.49 -46.58
CA LEU A 14 2.08 18.23 -46.12
C LEU A 14 3.03 17.43 -45.21
N ALA A 15 4.33 17.47 -45.52
CA ALA A 15 5.37 16.82 -44.71
C ALA A 15 5.56 17.51 -43.35
N GLY A 16 5.43 18.84 -43.30
CA GLY A 16 5.50 19.60 -42.05
C GLY A 16 4.34 19.32 -41.09
N PHE A 17 3.14 19.07 -41.61
CA PHE A 17 1.97 18.78 -40.78
C PHE A 17 2.00 17.36 -40.20
N LEU A 18 2.52 16.39 -40.95
CA LEU A 18 2.69 15.00 -40.49
C LEU A 18 3.78 14.85 -39.42
N LEU A 19 4.86 15.63 -39.51
CA LEU A 19 5.93 15.61 -38.51
C LEU A 19 5.53 16.34 -37.20
N SER A 20 4.70 17.38 -37.29
CA SER A 20 4.19 18.11 -36.12
C SER A 20 3.13 17.33 -35.34
N GLY A 21 2.34 16.49 -36.03
CA GLY A 21 1.32 15.64 -35.39
C GLY A 21 1.86 14.56 -34.44
N MET A 22 3.10 14.11 -34.63
CA MET A 22 3.74 13.12 -33.75
C MET A 22 4.26 13.71 -32.44
N ILE A 23 4.43 15.04 -32.35
CA ILE A 23 5.00 15.69 -31.16
C ILE A 23 3.93 15.98 -30.10
N PHE A 24 2.65 16.06 -30.48
CA PHE A 24 1.54 16.34 -29.54
C PHE A 24 0.91 15.10 -28.87
N MET A 25 1.40 13.89 -29.17
CA MET A 25 0.90 12.66 -28.49
C MET A 25 1.72 12.29 -27.24
N GLY A 26 2.75 13.07 -26.89
CA GLY A 26 3.70 12.75 -25.80
C GLY A 26 3.40 13.36 -24.43
N THR A 27 2.35 14.18 -24.26
CA THR A 27 2.03 14.80 -22.96
C THR A 27 0.70 14.31 -22.41
N SER A 28 0.58 12.99 -22.24
CA SER A 28 -0.32 12.46 -21.22
C SER A 28 0.50 12.29 -19.95
N CYS A 29 0.85 13.40 -19.29
CA CYS A 29 1.22 13.35 -17.88
C CYS A 29 -0.05 12.96 -17.12
N SER A 30 -0.26 11.65 -16.97
CA SER A 30 -1.10 11.12 -15.91
C SER A 30 -0.43 11.54 -14.61
N ASN A 31 -1.06 12.47 -13.90
CA ASN A 31 -0.65 12.88 -12.56
C ASN A 31 -1.05 11.77 -11.56
N ASP A 32 -0.39 10.61 -11.63
CA ASP A 32 -0.30 9.69 -10.49
C ASP A 32 1.16 9.30 -10.26
N ASP A 33 1.91 10.17 -9.57
CA ASP A 33 3.29 9.92 -9.10
C ASP A 33 3.39 8.79 -8.05
N TYR A 34 2.36 7.95 -7.92
CA TYR A 34 2.31 6.83 -6.99
C TYR A 34 2.23 5.52 -7.76
N LEU A 35 3.22 4.64 -7.53
CA LEU A 35 3.18 3.27 -8.01
C LEU A 35 1.95 2.57 -7.45
N LYS A 36 1.18 1.90 -8.31
CA LYS A 36 0.05 1.08 -7.87
C LYS A 36 0.58 -0.17 -7.16
N ASP A 37 -0.18 -0.73 -6.23
CA ASP A 37 0.21 -1.92 -5.45
C ASP A 37 0.74 -3.07 -6.33
N TYR A 38 0.15 -3.28 -7.51
CA TYR A 38 0.62 -4.31 -8.45
C TYR A 38 1.99 -4.01 -9.07
N GLU A 39 2.34 -2.73 -9.25
CA GLU A 39 3.62 -2.28 -9.78
C GLU A 39 4.71 -2.43 -8.73
N ILE A 40 4.40 -2.05 -7.49
CA ILE A 40 5.27 -2.28 -6.33
C ILE A 40 5.53 -3.79 -6.17
N GLN A 41 4.49 -4.62 -6.20
CA GLN A 41 4.65 -6.06 -6.08
C GLN A 41 5.47 -6.64 -7.23
N LYS A 42 5.24 -6.20 -8.48
CA LYS A 42 6.03 -6.63 -9.63
C LYS A 42 7.51 -6.25 -9.50
N MET A 43 7.81 -5.03 -9.05
CA MET A 43 9.19 -4.60 -8.81
C MET A 43 9.87 -5.40 -7.69
N ILE A 44 9.14 -5.78 -6.65
CA ILE A 44 9.64 -6.65 -5.57
C ILE A 44 9.90 -8.06 -6.09
N ASP A 45 8.95 -8.63 -6.83
CA ASP A 45 9.06 -9.96 -7.41
C ASP A 45 10.27 -10.05 -8.35
N GLU A 46 10.47 -9.03 -9.19
CA GLU A 46 11.59 -8.92 -10.14
C GLU A 46 12.93 -8.60 -9.46
N SER A 47 12.95 -7.80 -8.38
CA SER A 47 14.20 -7.41 -7.71
C SER A 47 14.75 -8.47 -6.75
N LEU A 48 13.90 -9.34 -6.22
CA LEU A 48 14.27 -10.28 -5.15
C LEU A 48 13.91 -11.75 -5.47
N ASN A 49 13.59 -12.09 -6.73
CA ASN A 49 13.20 -13.45 -7.14
C ASN A 49 12.12 -14.08 -6.23
N GLY A 50 11.15 -13.28 -5.77
CA GLY A 50 10.07 -13.75 -4.89
C GLY A 50 10.47 -14.07 -3.45
N GLN A 51 11.63 -13.59 -2.96
CA GLN A 51 12.03 -13.74 -1.55
C GLN A 51 11.14 -12.98 -0.56
N TRP A 52 10.39 -11.98 -1.03
CA TRP A 52 9.49 -11.16 -0.21
C TRP A 52 8.10 -11.17 -0.81
N LYS A 53 7.08 -11.26 0.05
CA LYS A 53 5.67 -11.16 -0.33
C LYS A 53 5.03 -10.08 0.51
N ILE A 54 4.46 -9.05 -0.12
CA ILE A 54 3.66 -8.05 0.58
C ILE A 54 2.21 -8.54 0.62
N LYS A 55 1.62 -8.46 1.82
CA LYS A 55 0.21 -8.77 2.04
C LYS A 55 -0.43 -7.64 2.81
N ASN A 56 -1.26 -6.87 2.11
CA ASN A 56 -2.06 -5.81 2.70
C ASN A 56 -3.35 -6.42 3.26
N ILE A 57 -3.62 -6.18 4.54
CA ILE A 57 -4.84 -6.61 5.20
C ILE A 57 -5.55 -5.36 5.70
N ALA A 58 -6.74 -5.11 5.18
CA ALA A 58 -7.61 -4.05 5.67
C ALA A 58 -8.42 -4.58 6.85
N VAL A 59 -8.23 -3.95 8.03
CA VAL A 59 -8.98 -4.29 9.23
C VAL A 59 -10.15 -3.33 9.42
N ASP A 60 -11.34 -3.79 9.05
CA ASP A 60 -12.57 -3.00 9.22
C ASP A 60 -13.05 -3.00 10.67
N LYS A 61 -13.74 -1.92 11.06
CA LYS A 61 -14.20 -1.71 12.45
C LYS A 61 -15.11 -2.83 12.96
N ASP A 62 -15.95 -3.38 12.09
CA ASP A 62 -16.95 -4.41 12.41
C ASP A 62 -16.37 -5.83 12.47
N HIS A 63 -15.12 -6.03 12.04
CA HIS A 63 -14.42 -7.32 12.19
C HIS A 63 -13.78 -7.49 13.57
N TRP A 64 -13.70 -6.44 14.38
CA TRP A 64 -13.21 -6.52 15.76
C TRP A 64 -14.26 -7.17 16.65
N VAL A 65 -13.91 -8.32 17.23
CA VAL A 65 -14.77 -9.08 18.14
C VAL A 65 -14.13 -9.14 19.52
N TRP A 66 -14.93 -8.94 20.57
CA TRP A 66 -14.45 -9.08 21.94
C TRP A 66 -14.20 -10.55 22.29
N ASN A 67 -12.95 -10.90 22.59
CA ASN A 67 -12.56 -12.19 23.13
C ASN A 67 -12.58 -12.14 24.66
N ALA A 68 -13.66 -12.66 25.26
CA ALA A 68 -13.84 -12.67 26.71
C ALA A 68 -12.79 -13.51 27.48
N SER A 69 -12.17 -14.50 26.83
CA SER A 69 -11.15 -15.34 27.47
C SER A 69 -9.81 -14.64 27.62
N MET A 70 -9.45 -13.84 26.62
CA MET A 70 -8.22 -13.04 26.57
C MET A 70 -8.44 -11.61 27.11
N SER A 71 -9.71 -11.20 27.29
CA SER A 71 -10.11 -9.85 27.69
C SER A 71 -9.57 -8.76 26.75
N GLN A 72 -9.62 -9.01 25.44
CA GLN A 72 -9.18 -8.08 24.40
C GLN A 72 -10.12 -8.14 23.18
N TYR A 73 -10.10 -7.09 22.35
CA TYR A 73 -10.69 -7.18 21.01
C TYR A 73 -9.71 -7.86 20.08
N GLU A 74 -10.21 -8.68 19.15
CA GLU A 74 -9.39 -9.30 18.13
C GLU A 74 -10.08 -9.28 16.77
N ALA A 75 -9.29 -9.17 15.70
CA ALA A 75 -9.73 -9.35 14.34
C ALA A 75 -8.84 -10.40 13.65
N ILE A 76 -9.45 -11.47 13.14
CA ILE A 76 -8.72 -12.63 12.60
C ILE A 76 -8.98 -12.76 11.11
N TYR A 77 -7.90 -12.91 10.34
CA TYR A 77 -7.91 -13.03 8.89
C TYR A 77 -7.17 -14.28 8.43
N ASP A 78 -7.59 -14.82 7.29
CA ASP A 78 -6.83 -15.86 6.59
C ASP A 78 -5.53 -15.28 6.01
N LEU A 79 -4.44 -16.01 6.18
CA LEU A 79 -3.11 -15.69 5.64
C LEU A 79 -2.55 -16.93 4.91
N PRO A 80 -3.17 -17.40 3.82
CA PRO A 80 -2.79 -18.63 3.13
C PRO A 80 -1.37 -18.58 2.54
N GLU A 81 -0.79 -17.40 2.39
CA GLU A 81 0.56 -17.19 1.87
C GLU A 81 1.66 -17.46 2.91
N LEU A 82 1.30 -17.58 4.19
CA LEU A 82 2.23 -17.98 5.24
C LEU A 82 2.59 -19.46 5.03
N THR A 83 3.74 -19.69 4.40
CA THR A 83 4.34 -21.02 4.25
C THR A 83 5.13 -21.39 5.49
N LYS A 84 5.40 -22.70 5.66
CA LYS A 84 6.27 -23.20 6.74
C LYS A 84 7.63 -22.51 6.75
N SER A 85 8.25 -22.36 5.58
CA SER A 85 9.56 -21.71 5.46
C SER A 85 9.53 -20.24 5.92
N ILE A 86 8.47 -19.50 5.60
CA ILE A 86 8.32 -18.11 6.08
C ILE A 86 8.13 -18.09 7.59
N TYR A 87 7.34 -19.00 8.15
CA TYR A 87 7.04 -19.06 9.57
C TYR A 87 8.23 -19.50 10.44
N GLU A 88 9.02 -20.49 10.00
CA GLU A 88 10.11 -21.07 10.79
C GLU A 88 11.47 -20.41 10.55
N GLU A 89 11.73 -19.94 9.32
CA GLU A 89 13.06 -19.45 8.91
C GLU A 89 13.03 -17.99 8.41
N GLY A 90 11.84 -17.46 8.12
CA GLY A 90 11.65 -16.12 7.57
C GLY A 90 11.50 -15.02 8.63
N ALA A 91 11.11 -13.85 8.16
CA ALA A 91 10.71 -12.74 9.00
C ALA A 91 9.31 -12.27 8.58
N VAL A 92 8.47 -11.98 9.58
CA VAL A 92 7.18 -11.33 9.39
C VAL A 92 7.27 -9.93 10.01
N LEU A 93 6.93 -8.92 9.23
CA LEU A 93 6.95 -7.52 9.65
C LEU A 93 5.55 -6.94 9.48
N GLY A 94 4.96 -6.49 10.58
CA GLY A 94 3.65 -5.84 10.60
C GLY A 94 3.80 -4.33 10.76
N TYR A 95 2.97 -3.58 10.04
CA TYR A 95 2.91 -2.13 10.12
C TYR A 95 1.47 -1.67 10.21
N ILE A 96 1.24 -0.54 10.86
CA ILE A 96 -0.03 0.19 10.85
C ILE A 96 0.17 1.56 10.20
N PHE A 97 -0.84 1.99 9.45
CA PHE A 97 -0.90 3.31 8.82
C PHE A 97 -1.94 4.14 9.57
N LEU A 98 -1.54 5.29 10.09
CA LEU A 98 -2.39 6.18 10.89
C LEU A 98 -2.53 7.52 10.18
N GLY A 99 -3.76 7.98 9.93
CA GLY A 99 -4.05 9.24 9.22
C GLY A 99 -4.79 9.00 7.91
N GLN A 100 -4.83 10.02 7.05
CA GLN A 100 -5.43 9.92 5.72
C GLN A 100 -4.35 9.77 4.64
N GLN A 101 -4.48 8.74 3.80
CA GLN A 101 -3.54 8.45 2.72
C GLN A 101 -3.34 9.68 1.82
N GLY A 102 -2.08 10.03 1.56
CA GLY A 102 -1.69 11.18 0.75
C GLY A 102 -1.85 12.56 1.42
N VAL A 103 -2.24 12.61 2.70
CA VAL A 103 -2.41 13.86 3.46
C VAL A 103 -1.45 13.91 4.65
N ASP A 104 -1.68 13.07 5.65
CA ASP A 104 -0.96 13.05 6.92
C ASP A 104 -0.71 11.63 7.45
N GLU A 105 -0.85 10.62 6.58
CA GLU A 105 -0.62 9.23 6.91
C GLU A 105 0.82 8.98 7.39
N VAL A 106 0.95 8.32 8.53
CA VAL A 106 2.22 7.88 9.10
C VAL A 106 2.21 6.36 9.25
N GLN A 107 3.22 5.71 8.70
CA GLN A 107 3.50 4.30 8.93
C GLN A 107 4.21 4.11 10.28
N LYS A 108 3.76 3.15 11.08
CA LYS A 108 4.40 2.75 12.34
C LYS A 108 4.58 1.23 12.39
N PRO A 109 5.71 0.72 12.92
CA PRO A 109 5.87 -0.71 13.14
C PRO A 109 4.90 -1.18 14.22
N LEU A 110 4.39 -2.41 14.07
CA LEU A 110 3.70 -3.12 15.14
C LEU A 110 4.71 -3.84 16.05
N PRO A 111 4.48 -3.91 17.37
CA PRO A 111 3.31 -3.39 18.09
C PRO A 111 3.30 -1.86 18.20
N PHE A 112 2.12 -1.28 17.99
CA PHE A 112 1.86 0.14 18.20
C PHE A 112 1.32 0.34 19.62
N VAL A 113 1.95 1.22 20.38
CA VAL A 113 1.49 1.61 21.72
C VAL A 113 1.35 3.11 21.77
N ASN A 114 0.17 3.59 22.16
CA ASN A 114 -0.08 5.01 22.30
C ASN A 114 -0.96 5.28 23.52
N THR A 115 -0.52 6.22 24.36
CA THR A 115 -1.29 6.64 25.53
C THR A 115 -1.84 8.03 25.29
N TYR A 116 -3.16 8.17 25.42
CA TYR A 116 -3.84 9.45 25.29
C TYR A 116 -4.67 9.77 26.52
N PHE A 117 -4.87 11.07 26.74
CA PHE A 117 -5.72 11.57 27.80
C PHE A 117 -7.20 11.28 27.47
N GLY A 118 -7.89 10.57 28.35
CA GLY A 118 -9.27 10.12 28.18
C GLY A 118 -10.30 11.03 28.89
N GLY A 119 -9.87 12.15 29.46
CA GLY A 119 -10.71 13.03 30.27
C GLY A 119 -10.42 12.91 31.76
N ASN A 120 -11.24 13.54 32.60
CA ASN A 120 -11.14 13.43 34.05
C ASN A 120 -12.25 12.54 34.60
N ASP A 121 -11.98 11.83 35.70
CA ASP A 121 -12.99 11.09 36.45
C ASP A 121 -13.96 12.03 37.19
N THR A 122 -14.92 11.45 37.92
CA THR A 122 -15.91 12.21 38.71
C THR A 122 -15.30 13.05 39.82
N GLU A 123 -14.05 12.79 40.21
CA GLU A 123 -13.29 13.54 41.23
C GLU A 123 -12.33 14.57 40.60
N GLY A 124 -12.31 14.69 39.26
CA GLY A 124 -11.45 15.62 38.55
C GLY A 124 -10.02 15.11 38.31
N LYS A 125 -9.73 13.83 38.56
CA LYS A 125 -8.41 13.23 38.29
C LYS A 125 -8.30 12.79 36.83
N PRO A 126 -7.13 12.97 36.19
CA PRO A 126 -6.95 12.59 34.81
C PRO A 126 -7.00 11.07 34.62
N ILE A 127 -7.76 10.64 33.63
CA ILE A 127 -7.82 9.27 33.12
C ILE A 127 -6.96 9.21 31.86
N TYR A 128 -6.14 8.16 31.75
CA TYR A 128 -5.37 7.87 30.55
C TYR A 128 -5.80 6.53 29.98
N PHE A 129 -5.87 6.47 28.65
CA PHE A 129 -6.09 5.23 27.92
C PHE A 129 -4.84 4.89 27.14
N THR A 130 -4.40 3.64 27.25
CA THR A 130 -3.30 3.10 26.44
C THR A 130 -3.88 2.16 25.40
N GLU A 131 -3.82 2.58 24.14
CA GLU A 131 -4.08 1.73 22.99
C GLU A 131 -2.84 0.89 22.72
N THR A 132 -3.02 -0.42 22.60
CA THR A 132 -2.01 -1.34 22.07
C THR A 132 -2.64 -2.02 20.86
N ILE A 133 -1.94 -1.99 19.73
CA ILE A 133 -2.28 -2.79 18.55
C ILE A 133 -1.05 -3.65 18.25
N SER A 134 -1.24 -4.96 18.21
CA SER A 134 -0.23 -5.96 17.90
C SER A 134 -0.81 -6.96 16.90
N TYR A 135 0.01 -7.92 16.49
CA TYR A 135 -0.44 -9.03 15.68
C TYR A 135 0.30 -10.32 16.02
N ASP A 136 -0.39 -11.45 15.83
CA ASP A 136 0.16 -12.80 15.89
C ASP A 136 -0.12 -13.52 14.58
N VAL A 137 0.86 -14.28 14.08
CA VAL A 137 0.67 -15.18 12.93
C VAL A 137 0.62 -16.63 13.39
N GLN A 138 -0.31 -17.39 12.83
CA GLN A 138 -0.47 -18.81 13.11
C GLN A 138 -0.34 -19.61 11.82
N TYR A 139 0.66 -20.47 11.76
CA TYR A 139 0.85 -21.41 10.65
C TYR A 139 -0.04 -22.64 10.77
N LYS A 140 -0.65 -23.06 9.66
CA LYS A 140 -1.32 -24.37 9.51
C LYS A 140 -0.97 -25.00 8.17
N ASP A 141 -0.56 -26.28 8.17
CA ASP A 141 -0.15 -27.06 6.98
C ASP A 141 -1.24 -27.23 5.90
N ASN A 142 -2.48 -26.79 6.15
CA ASN A 142 -3.64 -26.95 5.26
C ASN A 142 -4.07 -25.65 4.56
N SER A 143 -3.16 -24.68 4.41
CA SER A 143 -3.44 -23.35 3.85
C SER A 143 -4.51 -22.55 4.61
N LYS A 144 -4.77 -22.91 5.88
CA LYS A 144 -5.64 -22.16 6.82
C LYS A 144 -4.83 -21.43 7.88
N SER A 145 -3.61 -21.04 7.52
CA SER A 145 -2.81 -20.12 8.31
C SER A 145 -3.59 -18.81 8.50
N THR A 146 -3.43 -18.17 9.64
CA THR A 146 -4.18 -16.96 10.00
C THR A 146 -3.26 -15.89 10.58
N VAL A 147 -3.73 -14.66 10.57
CA VAL A 147 -3.16 -13.56 11.35
C VAL A 147 -4.26 -12.97 12.21
N ALA A 148 -3.94 -12.70 13.47
CA ALA A 148 -4.81 -12.06 14.43
C ALA A 148 -4.23 -10.69 14.79
N PHE A 149 -5.05 -9.65 14.79
CA PHE A 149 -4.72 -8.32 15.31
C PHE A 149 -5.46 -8.10 16.63
N PHE A 150 -4.80 -7.48 17.61
CA PHE A 150 -5.34 -7.27 18.97
C PHE A 150 -4.72 -6.07 19.68
#